data_AF-A0A2S5QZ97-F1
#
_entry.id   AF-A0A2S5QZ97-F1
#
_cell.length_a   1.000
_cell.length_b   1.000
_cell.length_c   1.000
_cell.angle_alpha   90.00
_cell.angle_beta   90.00
_cell.angle_gamma   90.00
#
_symmetry.space_group_name_H-M   'P 1'
#
loop_
_entity.id
_entity.type
_entity.pdbx_description
1 polymer ?
#
loop_
_entity_poly.entity_id
_entity_poly.type
_entity_poly.pdbx_seq_one_letter_code
_entity_poly.pdbx_strand_id
1 'polypeptide(L)'
;MLTPQDRLFKRADIYYYRRRVPANLRPFFKSPVFVISLKTPQLCNAKRLANCYDLHFDFLNNKAIMDKIDPTKVRKMTVTADSTGSIKYEVSPDDMREMTNMSPDQIAAMISSFSQGIGYKPTQLDTPVKASVELPSPAKAYPTLESLIEQFFAFKKSKKASYVPPKNHLTFLRRLQEILVDVSTIDEITATHVNTVIDKLRKLPVASIRYPNMTVEEIISKVKQDEERLADKTINNHIELYAQVFDYYESYHDKNYINYFAGMRQQADIKDKVKSNELRSSFTRDDLTTIFSSPRFAQRRYVKNYQYWTPLIALFTGARRAEIASLYREDIYQDKRGIWVMDINLNHEDKRVKTVNSVRVTPLHPWLLNHGFLDFVKSIHHPRIFPELKTIDEDEGYGRNLGENFNGFIHTKLNIEEDKVFHSFRHTFASELSRQGVNDSIIEQLSGREDAGSTTGRKFYIDSADTPTLLTYINKLDFTEELKLVQWKK
;
A
#
# COMPACT_ATOMS: atom_id res chain seq x y z
N MET A 1 20.38 9.40 0.59
CA MET A 1 20.45 10.42 -0.48
C MET A 1 19.50 10.00 -1.60
N LEU A 2 18.61 10.88 -2.05
CA LEU A 2 17.67 10.59 -3.14
C LEU A 2 18.42 10.34 -4.45
N THR A 3 17.92 9.42 -5.27
CA THR A 3 18.56 9.10 -6.56
C THR A 3 18.23 10.20 -7.59
N PRO A 4 19.08 10.44 -8.61
CA PRO A 4 18.79 11.42 -9.67
C PRO A 4 17.47 11.20 -10.40
N GLN A 5 16.95 9.97 -10.34
CA GLN A 5 15.68 9.55 -10.93
C GLN A 5 14.46 10.17 -10.21
N ASP A 6 14.58 10.51 -8.93
CA ASP A 6 13.51 11.12 -8.12
C ASP A 6 13.34 12.64 -8.39
N ARG A 7 14.34 13.24 -9.05
CA ARG A 7 14.47 14.67 -9.36
C ARG A 7 14.01 15.03 -10.78
N LEU A 8 13.62 14.04 -11.58
CA LEU A 8 13.19 14.23 -12.96
C LEU A 8 11.68 14.02 -13.11
N PHE A 9 11.03 14.88 -13.89
CA PHE A 9 9.64 14.69 -14.29
C PHE A 9 9.43 15.17 -15.73
N LYS A 10 8.40 14.68 -16.43
CA LYS A 10 8.17 14.98 -17.86
C LYS A 10 6.96 15.90 -18.03
N ARG A 11 7.06 16.94 -18.86
CA ARG A 11 5.92 17.78 -19.33
C ARG A 11 6.04 17.96 -20.84
N ALA A 12 4.96 17.70 -21.58
CA ALA A 12 4.90 17.86 -23.04
C ALA A 12 6.11 17.23 -23.76
N ASP A 13 6.39 15.97 -23.44
CA ASP A 13 7.54 15.20 -23.91
C ASP A 13 8.94 15.71 -23.56
N ILE A 14 9.07 16.77 -22.78
CA ILE A 14 10.36 17.31 -22.33
C ILE A 14 10.58 16.98 -20.85
N TYR A 15 11.80 16.57 -20.48
CA TYR A 15 12.17 16.38 -19.09
C TYR A 15 12.46 17.71 -18.38
N TYR A 16 12.10 17.76 -17.11
CA TYR A 16 12.33 18.85 -16.18
C TYR A 16 13.06 18.30 -14.96
N TYR A 17 13.92 19.13 -14.38
CA TYR A 17 14.60 18.87 -13.13
C TYR A 17 13.92 19.63 -12.01
N ARG A 18 13.73 18.97 -10.85
CA ARG A 18 13.24 19.58 -9.61
C ARG A 18 14.17 19.25 -8.45
N ARG A 19 14.53 20.26 -7.65
CA ARG A 19 15.27 20.08 -6.39
C ARG A 19 14.84 21.09 -5.35
N ARG A 20 14.81 20.66 -4.09
CA ARG A 20 14.60 21.56 -2.95
C ARG A 20 15.86 22.42 -2.74
N VAL A 21 15.67 23.72 -2.62
CA VAL A 21 16.75 24.67 -2.31
C VAL A 21 17.18 24.49 -0.84
N PRO A 22 18.47 24.18 -0.58
CA PRO A 22 19.05 24.13 0.77
C PRO A 22 18.76 25.39 1.58
N ALA A 23 18.59 25.27 2.90
CA ALA A 23 18.09 26.36 3.76
C ALA A 23 18.96 27.63 3.70
N ASN A 24 20.28 27.47 3.67
CA ASN A 24 21.30 28.51 3.48
C ASN A 24 21.22 29.20 2.10
N LEU A 25 20.63 28.55 1.11
CA LEU A 25 20.48 29.08 -0.25
C LEU A 25 19.13 29.74 -0.50
N ARG A 26 18.13 29.50 0.35
CA ARG A 26 16.77 30.06 0.18
C ARG A 26 16.72 31.58 0.02
N PRO A 27 17.57 32.39 0.69
CA PRO A 27 17.57 33.84 0.46
C PRO A 27 17.89 34.24 -0.99
N PHE A 28 18.61 33.40 -1.72
CA PHE A 28 19.05 33.65 -3.10
C PHE A 28 18.07 33.12 -4.16
N PHE A 29 17.02 32.41 -3.76
CA PHE A 29 16.04 31.81 -4.66
C PHE A 29 14.63 32.26 -4.29
N LYS A 30 13.84 32.66 -5.29
CA LYS A 30 12.44 33.11 -5.09
C LYS A 30 11.49 32.00 -4.62
N SER A 31 11.93 30.74 -4.66
CA SER A 31 11.14 29.56 -4.32
C SER A 31 12.00 28.57 -3.53
N PRO A 32 11.43 27.87 -2.52
CA PRO A 32 12.11 26.79 -1.81
C PRO A 32 12.33 25.55 -2.69
N VAL A 33 11.79 25.54 -3.91
CA VAL A 33 11.96 24.49 -4.91
C VAL A 33 12.44 25.12 -6.22
N PHE A 34 13.59 24.64 -6.70
CA PHE A 34 14.14 24.96 -8.00
C PHE A 34 13.60 23.98 -9.03
N VAL A 35 12.99 24.50 -10.09
CA VAL A 35 12.46 23.72 -11.21
C VAL A 35 12.95 24.32 -12.52
N ILE A 36 13.54 23.50 -13.39
CA ILE A 36 14.02 23.94 -14.69
C ILE A 36 13.72 22.91 -15.77
N SER A 37 13.35 23.38 -16.96
CA SER A 37 13.25 22.51 -18.14
C SER A 37 14.64 22.08 -18.56
N LEU A 38 14.82 20.78 -18.77
CA LEU A 38 16.07 20.22 -19.33
C LEU A 38 16.07 20.23 -20.86
N LYS A 39 14.96 20.68 -21.47
CA LYS A 39 14.80 20.86 -22.93
C LYS A 39 15.21 19.64 -23.75
N THR A 40 15.10 18.45 -23.16
CA THR A 40 15.42 17.18 -23.80
C THR A 40 14.29 16.18 -23.57
N PRO A 41 13.84 15.48 -24.61
CA PRO A 41 12.87 14.40 -24.48
C PRO A 41 13.50 13.05 -24.10
N GLN A 42 14.84 12.97 -24.14
CA GLN A 42 15.60 11.74 -23.92
C GLN A 42 15.99 11.59 -22.45
N LEU A 43 15.60 10.47 -21.83
CA LEU A 43 15.83 10.20 -20.41
C LEU A 43 17.33 10.16 -20.06
N CYS A 44 18.17 9.65 -20.95
CA CYS A 44 19.62 9.61 -20.74
C CYS A 44 20.24 11.01 -20.62
N ASN A 45 19.85 11.94 -21.50
CA ASN A 45 20.29 13.33 -21.46
C ASN A 45 19.71 14.07 -20.26
N ALA A 46 18.44 13.79 -19.91
CA ALA A 46 17.81 14.33 -18.73
C ALA A 46 18.54 13.94 -17.43
N LYS A 47 18.93 12.66 -17.30
CA LYS A 47 19.73 12.16 -16.17
C LYS A 47 21.10 12.84 -16.07
N ARG A 48 21.76 13.06 -17.20
CA ARG A 48 23.05 13.78 -17.24
C ARG A 48 22.91 15.22 -16.77
N LEU A 49 21.93 15.95 -17.32
CA LEU A 49 21.69 17.35 -16.95
C LEU A 49 21.24 17.49 -15.48
N ALA A 50 20.41 16.57 -14.98
CA ALA A 50 20.04 16.54 -13.57
C ALA A 50 21.25 16.38 -12.64
N ASN A 51 22.20 15.49 -12.97
CA ASN A 51 23.44 15.34 -12.22
C ASN A 51 24.28 16.63 -12.24
N CYS A 52 24.32 17.36 -13.36
CA CYS A 52 25.01 18.66 -13.44
C CYS A 52 24.38 19.69 -12.50
N TYR A 53 23.05 19.80 -12.46
CA TYR A 53 22.35 20.66 -11.51
C TYR A 53 22.55 20.21 -10.06
N ASP A 54 22.70 18.92 -9.83
CA ASP A 54 22.95 18.40 -8.50
C ASP A 54 24.33 18.80 -7.95
N LEU A 55 25.37 18.65 -8.77
CA LEU A 55 26.71 19.12 -8.44
C LEU A 55 26.76 20.63 -8.24
N HIS A 56 25.97 21.38 -9.01
CA HIS A 56 25.84 22.83 -8.84
C HIS A 56 25.19 23.21 -7.50
N PHE A 57 24.12 22.54 -7.09
CA PHE A 57 23.52 22.77 -5.78
C PHE A 57 24.46 22.37 -4.63
N ASP A 58 25.25 21.32 -4.80
CA ASP A 58 26.24 20.91 -3.80
C ASP A 58 27.38 21.94 -3.70
N PHE A 59 27.76 22.56 -4.82
CA PHE A 59 28.70 23.68 -4.87
C PHE A 59 28.15 24.93 -4.17
N LEU A 60 26.92 25.35 -4.50
CA LEU A 60 26.28 26.50 -3.84
C LEU A 60 26.15 26.25 -2.33
N ASN A 61 25.93 25.00 -1.92
CA ASN A 61 25.81 24.64 -0.52
C ASN A 61 27.15 24.65 0.24
N ASN A 62 28.28 24.92 -0.44
CA ASN A 62 29.60 25.05 0.19
C ASN A 62 29.71 26.36 0.97
N LYS A 63 29.69 26.22 2.30
CA LYS A 63 29.65 27.31 3.28
C LYS A 63 30.80 28.32 3.16
N ALA A 64 32.02 27.87 2.79
CA ALA A 64 33.20 28.72 2.66
C ALA A 64 33.12 29.76 1.52
N ILE A 65 32.26 29.50 0.53
CA ILE A 65 32.01 30.38 -0.63
C ILE A 65 30.86 31.34 -0.29
N MET A 66 29.77 30.81 0.28
CA MET A 66 28.58 31.62 0.58
C MET A 66 28.76 32.59 1.75
N ASP A 67 29.64 32.29 2.71
CA ASP A 67 29.97 33.22 3.80
C ASP A 67 30.71 34.48 3.31
N LYS A 68 31.22 34.48 2.06
CA LYS A 68 31.92 35.62 1.43
C LYS A 68 31.04 36.45 0.51
N ILE A 69 29.77 36.09 0.33
CA ILE A 69 28.84 36.74 -0.60
C ILE A 69 27.74 37.44 0.20
N ASP A 70 27.65 38.77 0.08
CA ASP A 70 26.55 39.55 0.68
C ASP A 70 25.24 39.30 -0.08
N PRO A 71 24.25 38.63 0.52
CA PRO A 71 23.00 38.26 -0.16
C PRO A 71 22.16 39.47 -0.59
N THR A 72 22.36 40.62 0.04
CA THR A 72 21.57 41.83 -0.22
C THR A 72 21.98 42.57 -1.49
N LYS A 73 23.14 42.24 -2.06
CA LYS A 73 23.72 42.89 -3.24
C LYS A 73 23.65 42.05 -4.51
N VAL A 74 23.19 40.80 -4.44
CA VAL A 74 23.08 39.90 -5.59
C VAL A 74 21.77 40.19 -6.34
N ARG A 75 21.84 40.99 -7.41
CA ARG A 75 20.62 41.37 -8.15
C ARG A 75 20.19 40.35 -9.20
N LYS A 76 21.11 39.69 -9.91
CA LYS A 76 20.84 38.53 -10.79
C LYS A 76 22.10 37.67 -10.98
N MET A 77 22.00 36.36 -10.79
CA MET A 77 23.03 35.40 -11.23
C MET A 77 22.44 34.55 -12.35
N THR A 78 23.04 34.62 -13.54
CA THR A 78 22.58 33.83 -14.69
C THR A 78 23.50 32.64 -14.87
N VAL A 79 22.94 31.43 -14.75
CA VAL A 79 23.68 30.18 -14.94
C VAL A 79 23.32 29.62 -16.31
N THR A 80 24.31 29.57 -17.19
CA THR A 80 24.19 28.91 -18.49
C THR A 80 25.01 27.64 -18.49
N ALA A 81 24.36 26.49 -18.62
CA ALA A 81 25.04 25.24 -18.96
C ALA A 81 25.06 25.13 -20.49
N ASP A 82 26.23 25.04 -21.09
CA ASP A 82 26.33 24.75 -22.52
C ASP A 82 26.20 23.24 -22.80
N SER A 83 26.12 22.88 -24.09
CA SER A 83 25.94 21.50 -24.56
C SER A 83 27.09 20.54 -24.19
N THR A 84 28.18 21.05 -23.63
CA THR A 84 29.33 20.27 -23.17
C THR A 84 29.29 19.95 -21.68
N GLY A 85 28.30 20.48 -20.94
CA GLY A 85 28.24 20.41 -19.48
C GLY A 85 29.13 21.45 -18.79
N SER A 86 29.71 22.39 -19.54
CA SER A 86 30.42 23.53 -18.98
C SER A 86 29.41 24.54 -18.44
N ILE A 87 29.58 24.91 -17.17
CA ILE A 87 28.72 25.86 -16.47
C ILE A 87 29.41 27.24 -16.55
N LYS A 88 28.81 28.18 -17.29
CA LYS A 88 29.22 29.60 -17.29
C LYS A 88 28.34 30.39 -16.33
N TYR A 89 29.00 31.19 -15.50
CA TYR A 89 28.38 32.17 -14.62
C TYR A 89 28.52 33.54 -15.27
N GLU A 90 27.41 34.17 -15.67
CA GLU A 90 27.40 35.59 -16.04
C GLU A 90 26.93 36.40 -14.83
N VAL A 91 27.88 37.14 -14.25
CA VAL A 91 27.64 38.23 -13.29
C VAL A 91 28.00 39.52 -14.01
N SER A 92 27.15 40.55 -13.94
CA SER A 92 27.43 41.84 -14.58
C SER A 92 28.80 42.37 -14.16
N PRO A 93 29.63 42.90 -15.07
CA PRO A 93 30.93 43.49 -14.72
C PRO A 93 30.85 44.58 -13.66
N ASP A 94 29.73 45.32 -13.62
CA ASP A 94 29.45 46.34 -12.61
C ASP A 94 29.07 45.72 -11.25
N ASP A 95 28.42 44.56 -11.24
CA ASP A 95 28.09 43.81 -10.02
C ASP A 95 29.35 43.11 -9.43
N MET A 96 30.29 42.67 -10.27
CA MET A 96 31.55 42.07 -9.81
C MET A 96 32.54 43.06 -9.18
N ARG A 97 32.49 44.36 -9.56
CA ARG A 97 33.32 45.41 -8.94
C ARG A 97 32.93 45.71 -7.49
N GLU A 98 31.68 45.45 -7.10
CA GLU A 98 31.19 45.71 -5.74
C GLU A 98 31.17 44.47 -4.82
N MET A 99 31.49 43.28 -5.36
CA MET A 99 31.23 42.00 -4.67
C MET A 99 32.41 41.39 -3.90
N THR A 100 33.67 41.82 -4.06
CA THR A 100 34.80 41.32 -3.23
C THR A 100 35.99 42.30 -3.21
N ASN A 101 36.77 42.33 -2.12
CA ASN A 101 38.12 42.94 -2.08
C ASN A 101 39.17 42.14 -2.88
N MET A 102 38.79 41.48 -3.98
CA MET A 102 39.66 40.61 -4.79
C MET A 102 39.78 41.18 -6.21
N SER A 103 40.96 41.02 -6.83
CA SER A 103 41.19 41.57 -8.17
C SER A 103 40.50 40.74 -9.26
N PRO A 104 40.18 41.34 -10.42
CA PRO A 104 39.58 40.63 -11.56
C PRO A 104 40.35 39.36 -11.98
N ASP A 105 41.68 39.36 -11.84
CA ASP A 105 42.54 38.23 -12.17
C ASP A 105 42.42 37.07 -11.16
N GLN A 106 42.17 37.38 -9.88
CA GLN A 106 41.92 36.36 -8.85
C GLN A 106 40.57 35.66 -9.07
N ILE A 107 39.57 36.42 -9.53
CA ILE A 107 38.24 35.87 -9.85
C ILE A 107 38.33 34.99 -11.11
N ALA A 108 39.06 35.43 -12.15
CA ALA A 108 39.27 34.64 -13.37
C ALA A 108 40.09 33.36 -13.11
N ALA A 109 41.12 33.41 -12.26
CA ALA A 109 41.94 32.26 -11.88
C ALA A 109 41.13 31.24 -11.06
N MET A 110 40.28 31.72 -10.14
CA MET A 110 39.38 30.88 -9.36
C MET A 110 38.37 30.16 -10.27
N ILE A 111 37.76 30.86 -11.23
CA ILE A 111 36.85 30.27 -12.22
C ILE A 111 37.57 29.23 -13.10
N SER A 112 38.80 29.52 -13.53
CA SER A 112 39.61 28.63 -14.37
C SER A 112 40.02 27.33 -13.67
N SER A 113 40.37 27.38 -12.37
CA SER A 113 40.76 26.19 -11.60
C SER A 113 39.64 25.15 -11.44
N PHE A 114 38.38 25.57 -11.57
CA PHE A 114 37.23 24.65 -11.50
C PHE A 114 36.96 23.91 -12.81
N SER A 115 37.38 24.47 -13.95
CA SER A 115 37.20 23.83 -15.26
C SER A 115 38.14 22.63 -15.49
N GLN A 116 39.27 22.57 -14.78
CA GLN A 116 40.24 21.47 -14.91
C GLN A 116 39.98 20.28 -13.97
N GLY A 117 39.06 20.38 -13.01
CA GLY A 117 38.88 19.39 -11.94
C GLY A 117 37.99 18.19 -12.25
N ILE A 118 37.29 18.14 -13.39
CA ILE A 118 36.37 17.04 -13.72
C ILE A 118 36.60 16.59 -15.16
N GLY A 119 37.47 15.60 -15.33
CA GLY A 119 37.72 14.95 -16.61
C GLY A 119 36.48 14.16 -17.08
N TYR A 120 35.68 14.75 -17.96
CA TYR A 120 34.75 13.99 -18.79
C TYR A 120 34.74 14.59 -20.19
N LYS A 121 35.35 13.88 -21.16
CA LYS A 121 35.33 14.26 -22.58
C LYS A 121 33.95 13.97 -23.18
N PRO A 122 33.20 14.96 -23.69
CA PRO A 122 31.91 14.73 -24.33
C PRO A 122 32.06 14.37 -25.82
N THR A 123 31.37 13.33 -26.25
CA THR A 123 31.02 13.13 -27.68
C THR A 123 29.88 14.08 -28.03
N GLN A 124 30.05 14.83 -29.12
CA GLN A 124 29.28 16.00 -29.53
C GLN A 124 27.78 15.74 -29.78
N LEU A 125 26.93 16.66 -29.33
CA LEU A 125 25.58 16.91 -29.85
C LEU A 125 25.38 18.43 -29.93
N ASP A 126 25.01 18.92 -31.11
CA ASP A 126 25.03 20.33 -31.46
C ASP A 126 23.84 21.13 -30.94
N THR A 127 24.12 22.40 -30.61
CA THR A 127 23.26 23.59 -30.36
C THR A 127 23.09 24.05 -28.90
N PRO A 128 23.49 25.30 -28.54
CA PRO A 128 23.35 25.88 -27.20
C PRO A 128 21.95 26.49 -26.95
N VAL A 129 21.47 26.46 -25.70
CA VAL A 129 20.13 26.92 -25.33
C VAL A 129 20.16 28.00 -24.22
N LYS A 130 19.60 29.19 -24.48
CA LYS A 130 19.37 30.27 -23.49
C LYS A 130 18.00 30.14 -22.80
N ALA A 131 17.87 30.65 -21.57
CA ALA A 131 16.60 30.74 -20.83
C ALA A 131 16.52 32.04 -20.01
N SER A 132 15.35 32.69 -20.01
CA SER A 132 14.97 33.89 -19.23
C SER A 132 13.62 33.66 -18.53
N VAL A 133 13.33 34.39 -17.44
CA VAL A 133 12.22 34.14 -16.47
C VAL A 133 11.24 35.32 -16.40
N GLU A 134 9.93 35.07 -16.43
CA GLU A 134 8.84 36.00 -16.09
C GLU A 134 7.97 35.50 -14.89
N LEU A 135 7.30 36.43 -14.19
CA LEU A 135 6.58 36.26 -12.90
C LEU A 135 5.03 36.11 -13.05
N PRO A 136 4.30 35.65 -12.00
CA PRO A 136 3.02 34.91 -12.13
C PRO A 136 1.70 35.68 -11.89
N SER A 137 0.62 34.98 -12.29
CA SER A 137 -0.85 35.20 -12.13
C SER A 137 -1.34 34.97 -10.66
N PRO A 138 -2.61 35.32 -10.28
CA PRO A 138 -3.03 35.63 -8.91
C PRO A 138 -3.13 34.42 -7.94
N ALA A 139 -3.16 34.73 -6.64
CA ALA A 139 -3.15 33.81 -5.50
C ALA A 139 -4.25 32.73 -5.57
N LYS A 140 -3.85 31.46 -5.51
CA LYS A 140 -4.75 30.30 -5.43
C LYS A 140 -5.35 30.18 -4.03
N ALA A 141 -6.67 29.99 -3.93
CA ALA A 141 -7.35 29.65 -2.68
C ALA A 141 -7.34 28.13 -2.47
N TYR A 142 -6.85 27.67 -1.31
CA TYR A 142 -6.80 26.25 -0.94
C TYR A 142 -7.97 25.90 0.00
N PRO A 143 -8.53 24.66 -0.07
CA PRO A 143 -9.62 24.24 0.80
C PRO A 143 -9.15 23.95 2.23
N THR A 144 -10.10 23.88 3.16
CA THR A 144 -9.89 23.29 4.49
C THR A 144 -9.73 21.78 4.40
N LEU A 145 -9.17 21.14 5.43
CA LEU A 145 -9.02 19.69 5.48
C LEU A 145 -10.37 18.98 5.45
N GLU A 146 -11.37 19.50 6.17
CA GLU A 146 -12.74 18.98 6.18
C GLU A 146 -13.35 19.00 4.78
N SER A 147 -13.28 20.15 4.11
CA SER A 147 -13.78 20.30 2.74
C SER A 147 -13.07 19.36 1.76
N LEU A 148 -11.75 19.18 1.91
CA LEU A 148 -11.00 18.24 1.07
C LEU A 148 -11.50 16.79 1.26
N ILE A 149 -11.76 16.36 2.50
CA ILE A 149 -12.25 15.01 2.81
C ILE A 149 -13.64 14.79 2.20
N GLU A 150 -14.55 15.76 2.31
CA GLU A 150 -15.87 15.70 1.69
C GLU A 150 -15.77 15.57 0.16
N GLN A 151 -14.94 16.41 -0.46
CA GLN A 151 -14.69 16.35 -1.90
C GLN A 151 -14.09 15.01 -2.33
N PHE A 152 -13.18 14.45 -1.53
CA PHE A 152 -12.59 13.13 -1.80
C PHE A 152 -13.64 12.02 -1.78
N PHE A 153 -14.54 12.01 -0.80
CA PHE A 153 -15.63 11.02 -0.74
C PHE A 153 -16.65 11.21 -1.85
N ALA A 154 -17.02 12.45 -2.18
CA ALA A 154 -17.87 12.74 -3.33
C ALA A 154 -17.25 12.25 -4.64
N PHE A 155 -15.93 12.42 -4.81
CA PHE A 155 -15.18 11.88 -5.94
C PHE A 155 -15.19 10.34 -5.98
N LYS A 156 -14.99 9.66 -4.86
CA LYS A 156 -15.09 8.19 -4.81
C LYS A 156 -16.49 7.70 -5.17
N LYS A 157 -17.53 8.38 -4.68
CA LYS A 157 -18.94 8.07 -4.99
C LYS A 157 -19.30 8.34 -6.45
N SER A 158 -18.72 9.37 -7.08
CA SER A 158 -18.92 9.62 -8.51
C SER A 158 -18.28 8.54 -9.40
N LYS A 159 -17.21 7.88 -8.92
CA LYS A 159 -16.59 6.73 -9.59
C LYS A 159 -17.33 5.41 -9.35
N LYS A 160 -17.97 5.23 -8.19
CA LYS A 160 -18.77 4.06 -7.84
C LYS A 160 -19.97 4.51 -7.00
N ALA A 161 -21.17 4.53 -7.59
CA ALA A 161 -22.37 5.05 -6.93
C ALA A 161 -22.70 4.35 -5.60
N SER A 162 -22.43 3.05 -5.50
CA SER A 162 -22.59 2.24 -4.28
C SER A 162 -21.44 2.38 -3.28
N TYR A 163 -20.49 3.31 -3.48
CA TYR A 163 -19.39 3.51 -2.55
C TYR A 163 -19.88 4.11 -1.23
N VAL A 164 -19.63 3.39 -0.15
CA VAL A 164 -19.73 3.88 1.23
C VAL A 164 -18.32 3.86 1.85
N PRO A 165 -17.85 4.96 2.49
CA PRO A 165 -16.58 4.96 3.20
C PRO A 165 -16.56 3.89 4.30
N PRO A 166 -15.55 3.00 4.32
CA PRO A 166 -15.41 2.03 5.41
C PRO A 166 -15.29 2.72 6.78
N LYS A 167 -15.88 2.13 7.84
CA LYS A 167 -15.87 2.70 9.20
C LYS A 167 -14.47 3.04 9.74
N ASN A 168 -13.47 2.22 9.38
CA ASN A 168 -12.08 2.47 9.74
C ASN A 168 -11.50 3.70 9.01
N HIS A 169 -11.88 3.95 7.75
CA HIS A 169 -11.44 5.16 7.02
C HIS A 169 -11.98 6.43 7.68
N LEU A 170 -13.25 6.42 8.09
CA LEU A 170 -13.85 7.52 8.84
C LEU A 170 -13.10 7.77 10.15
N THR A 171 -12.77 6.70 10.88
CA THR A 171 -11.97 6.79 12.10
C THR A 171 -10.59 7.40 11.85
N PHE A 172 -9.91 6.98 10.78
CA PHE A 172 -8.57 7.46 10.46
C PHE A 172 -8.60 8.95 10.09
N LEU A 173 -9.53 9.36 9.22
CA LEU A 173 -9.62 10.75 8.79
C LEU A 173 -10.08 11.69 9.92
N ARG A 174 -10.97 11.21 10.81
CA ARG A 174 -11.32 11.94 12.03
C ARG A 174 -10.08 12.21 12.90
N ARG A 175 -9.23 11.20 13.10
CA ARG A 175 -7.95 11.36 13.83
C ARG A 175 -7.04 12.38 13.17
N LEU A 176 -6.96 12.39 11.84
CA LEU A 176 -6.18 13.40 11.11
C LEU A 176 -6.69 14.81 11.39
N GLN A 177 -8.01 15.02 11.32
CA GLN A 177 -8.64 16.31 11.61
C GLN A 177 -8.42 16.74 13.08
N GLU A 178 -8.56 15.81 14.03
CA GLU A 178 -8.29 16.08 15.46
C GLU A 178 -6.82 16.49 15.71
N ILE A 179 -5.87 15.82 15.03
CA ILE A 179 -4.44 16.11 15.20
C ILE A 179 -4.04 17.44 14.55
N LEU A 180 -4.62 17.76 13.40
CA LEU A 180 -4.34 18.96 12.62
C LEU A 180 -5.41 20.03 12.78
N VAL A 181 -6.00 20.13 13.98
CA VAL A 181 -7.08 21.09 14.27
C VAL A 181 -6.68 22.55 14.08
N ASP A 182 -5.40 22.87 14.27
CA ASP A 182 -4.85 24.23 14.12
C ASP A 182 -4.51 24.60 12.67
N VAL A 183 -4.67 23.67 11.73
CA VAL A 183 -4.42 23.90 10.30
C VAL A 183 -5.70 24.41 9.64
N SER A 184 -5.64 25.64 9.12
CA SER A 184 -6.80 26.29 8.49
C SER A 184 -7.04 25.74 7.09
N THR A 185 -5.98 25.65 6.28
CA THR A 185 -6.03 25.22 4.88
C THR A 185 -4.93 24.22 4.55
N ILE A 186 -5.15 23.41 3.53
CA ILE A 186 -4.27 22.28 3.21
C ILE A 186 -2.86 22.68 2.75
N ASP A 187 -2.63 23.95 2.37
CA ASP A 187 -1.31 24.48 1.99
C ASP A 187 -0.41 24.79 3.19
N GLU A 188 -0.98 24.95 4.39
CA GLU A 188 -0.21 25.09 5.63
C GLU A 188 0.38 23.76 6.11
N ILE A 189 -0.06 22.63 5.55
CA ILE A 189 0.44 21.30 5.90
C ILE A 189 1.89 21.18 5.43
N THR A 190 2.78 20.76 6.33
CA THR A 190 4.20 20.59 6.07
C THR A 190 4.68 19.23 6.58
N ALA A 191 5.94 18.89 6.28
CA ALA A 191 6.57 17.68 6.82
C ALA A 191 6.54 17.63 8.37
N THR A 192 6.58 18.78 9.05
CA THR A 192 6.49 18.82 10.53
C THR A 192 5.13 18.33 11.01
N HIS A 193 4.05 18.80 10.39
CA HIS A 193 2.68 18.34 10.69
C HIS A 193 2.53 16.84 10.49
N VAL A 194 3.09 16.30 9.40
CA VAL A 194 3.07 14.84 9.13
C VAL A 194 3.81 14.05 10.19
N ASN A 195 4.98 14.51 10.64
CA ASN A 195 5.71 13.85 11.73
C ASN A 195 4.91 13.89 13.03
N THR A 196 4.27 15.01 13.37
CA THR A 196 3.38 15.12 14.54
C THR A 196 2.23 14.11 14.45
N VAL A 197 1.62 13.94 13.28
CA VAL A 197 0.58 12.92 13.06
C VAL A 197 1.13 11.52 13.33
N ILE A 198 2.28 11.17 12.76
CA ILE A 198 2.91 9.86 12.94
C ILE A 198 3.23 9.60 14.42
N ASP A 199 3.81 10.59 15.11
CA ASP A 199 4.19 10.49 16.52
C ASP A 199 2.98 10.29 17.43
N LYS A 200 1.88 10.99 17.18
CA LYS A 200 0.63 10.79 17.92
C LYS A 200 0.02 9.42 17.63
N LEU A 201 0.03 8.96 16.37
CA LEU A 201 -0.45 7.62 16.02
C LEU A 201 0.35 6.51 16.72
N ARG A 202 1.68 6.65 16.87
CA ARG A 202 2.53 5.71 17.61
C ARG A 202 2.15 5.59 19.09
N LYS A 203 1.59 6.65 19.68
CA LYS A 203 1.18 6.69 21.09
C LYS A 203 -0.21 6.12 21.34
N LEU A 204 -1.00 5.87 20.29
CA LEU A 204 -2.35 5.32 20.42
C LEU A 204 -2.34 3.82 20.75
N PRO A 205 -3.30 3.35 21.58
CA PRO A 205 -3.45 1.93 21.91
C PRO A 205 -4.12 1.16 20.77
N VAL A 206 -3.83 -0.14 20.66
CA VAL A 206 -4.57 -1.07 19.76
C VAL A 206 -6.05 -1.06 20.10
N ALA A 207 -6.38 -1.14 21.40
CA ALA A 207 -7.75 -1.17 21.91
C ALA A 207 -8.39 0.23 21.99
N SER A 208 -8.08 1.13 21.07
CA SER A 208 -8.63 2.50 21.01
C SER A 208 -10.17 2.55 21.00
N ILE A 209 -10.84 1.48 20.59
CA ILE A 209 -12.31 1.34 20.66
C ILE A 209 -12.87 1.42 22.10
N ARG A 210 -12.05 1.14 23.12
CA ARG A 210 -12.42 1.24 24.54
C ARG A 210 -12.53 2.68 25.03
N TYR A 211 -12.14 3.65 24.20
CA TYR A 211 -12.20 5.08 24.48
C TYR A 211 -13.20 5.77 23.53
N PRO A 212 -14.51 5.46 23.64
CA PRO A 212 -15.51 6.06 22.77
C PRO A 212 -15.60 7.56 23.02
N ASN A 213 -15.82 8.32 21.95
CA ASN A 213 -16.02 9.78 21.97
C ASN A 213 -14.87 10.60 22.57
N MET A 214 -13.66 10.04 22.64
CA MET A 214 -12.45 10.77 23.05
C MET A 214 -11.61 11.14 21.83
N THR A 215 -10.98 12.31 21.91
CA THR A 215 -9.99 12.81 20.95
C THR A 215 -8.68 12.03 21.06
N VAL A 216 -7.82 12.12 20.03
CA VAL A 216 -6.48 11.52 20.04
C VAL A 216 -5.69 11.91 21.31
N GLU A 217 -5.71 13.17 21.72
CA GLU A 217 -4.96 13.64 22.91
C GLU A 217 -5.54 13.10 24.22
N GLU A 218 -6.86 13.06 24.34
CA GLU A 218 -7.52 12.49 25.52
C GLU A 218 -7.26 10.98 25.64
N ILE A 219 -7.19 10.28 24.51
CA ILE A 219 -6.80 8.86 24.50
C ILE A 219 -5.36 8.73 24.96
N ILE A 220 -4.41 9.45 24.35
CA ILE A 220 -2.98 9.37 24.67
C ILE A 220 -2.73 9.65 26.16
N SER A 221 -3.43 10.62 26.75
CA SER A 221 -3.29 10.97 28.17
C SER A 221 -3.85 9.93 29.15
N LYS A 222 -4.82 9.10 28.73
CA LYS A 222 -5.44 8.06 29.58
C LYS A 222 -4.81 6.69 29.43
N VAL A 223 -4.07 6.46 28.36
CA VAL A 223 -3.51 5.15 28.04
C VAL A 223 -2.41 4.80 29.03
N LYS A 224 -2.51 3.61 29.62
CA LYS A 224 -1.50 3.11 30.56
C LYS A 224 -0.21 2.69 29.86
N GLN A 225 0.89 2.61 30.60
CA GLN A 225 2.19 2.24 30.04
C GLN A 225 2.23 0.80 29.51
N ASP A 226 1.44 -0.10 30.09
CA ASP A 226 1.36 -1.53 29.77
C ASP A 226 0.47 -1.87 28.57
N GLU A 227 -0.33 -0.92 28.06
CA GLU A 227 -1.21 -1.16 26.92
C GLU A 227 -0.43 -1.30 25.59
N GLU A 228 -0.80 -2.28 24.77
CA GLU A 228 -0.18 -2.44 23.45
C GLU A 228 -0.53 -1.26 22.53
N ARG A 229 0.50 -0.71 21.86
CA ARG A 229 0.38 0.42 20.93
C ARG A 229 0.16 -0.03 19.48
N LEU A 230 -0.30 0.89 18.64
CA LEU A 230 -0.51 0.59 17.21
C LEU A 230 0.78 0.11 16.55
N ALA A 231 0.72 -1.06 15.91
CA ALA A 231 1.80 -1.58 15.08
C ALA A 231 2.03 -0.70 13.85
N ASP A 232 3.28 -0.66 13.35
CA ASP A 232 3.67 0.13 12.18
C ASP A 232 2.83 -0.17 10.94
N LYS A 233 2.37 -1.42 10.77
CA LYS A 233 1.45 -1.79 9.68
C LYS A 233 0.14 -1.00 9.75
N THR A 234 -0.44 -0.86 10.94
CA THR A 234 -1.68 -0.10 11.14
C THR A 234 -1.46 1.38 10.94
N ILE A 235 -0.33 1.91 11.41
CA ILE A 235 0.07 3.31 11.16
C ILE A 235 0.21 3.56 9.66
N ASN A 236 0.85 2.65 8.93
CA ASN A 236 0.98 2.74 7.48
C ASN A 236 -0.37 2.75 6.75
N ASN A 237 -1.37 2.01 7.22
CA ASN A 237 -2.72 2.08 6.65
C ASN A 237 -3.37 3.47 6.84
N HIS A 238 -3.05 4.18 7.94
CA HIS A 238 -3.50 5.57 8.11
C HIS A 238 -2.79 6.48 7.11
N ILE A 239 -1.46 6.40 7.05
CA ILE A 239 -0.63 7.23 6.16
C ILE A 239 -1.03 7.03 4.69
N GLU A 240 -1.29 5.79 4.26
CA GLU A 240 -1.74 5.49 2.90
C GLU A 240 -3.10 6.09 2.58
N LEU A 241 -4.03 6.11 3.53
CA LEU A 241 -5.32 6.77 3.32
C LEU A 241 -5.16 8.29 3.27
N TYR A 242 -4.32 8.87 4.15
CA TYR A 242 -4.04 10.30 4.14
C TYR A 242 -3.40 10.70 2.80
N ALA A 243 -2.37 9.98 2.38
CA ALA A 243 -1.72 10.19 1.09
C ALA A 243 -2.75 10.16 -0.06
N GLN A 244 -3.67 9.20 -0.08
CA GLN A 244 -4.72 9.14 -1.12
C GLN A 244 -5.63 10.38 -1.17
N VAL A 245 -5.96 10.98 -0.02
CA VAL A 245 -6.77 12.21 0.05
C VAL A 245 -6.02 13.39 -0.57
N PHE A 246 -4.73 13.54 -0.25
CA PHE A 246 -3.91 14.62 -0.79
C PHE A 246 -3.47 14.38 -2.24
N ASP A 247 -3.25 13.12 -2.65
CA ASP A 247 -3.00 12.72 -4.05
C ASP A 247 -4.20 13.07 -4.94
N TYR A 248 -5.43 12.95 -4.41
CA TYR A 248 -6.63 13.40 -5.10
C TYR A 248 -6.60 14.92 -5.34
N TYR A 249 -6.23 15.72 -4.34
CA TYR A 249 -6.09 17.17 -4.53
C TYR A 249 -5.00 17.51 -5.56
N GLU A 250 -3.82 16.91 -5.42
CA GLU A 250 -2.70 17.09 -6.35
C GLU A 250 -3.11 16.72 -7.80
N SER A 251 -3.80 15.60 -7.97
CA SER A 251 -4.12 15.08 -9.30
C SER A 251 -5.23 15.87 -10.01
N TYR A 252 -6.26 16.30 -9.28
CA TYR A 252 -7.49 16.83 -9.86
C TYR A 252 -7.68 18.34 -9.67
N HIS A 253 -6.96 18.98 -8.74
CA HIS A 253 -7.11 20.41 -8.45
C HIS A 253 -5.82 21.20 -8.69
N ASP A 254 -4.69 20.75 -8.14
CA ASP A 254 -3.40 21.41 -8.37
C ASP A 254 -2.23 20.44 -8.47
N LYS A 255 -1.77 20.18 -9.71
CA LYS A 255 -0.62 19.32 -10.00
C LYS A 255 0.72 19.81 -9.45
N ASN A 256 0.76 21.01 -8.87
CA ASN A 256 1.95 21.54 -8.19
C ASN A 256 1.82 21.50 -6.66
N TYR A 257 0.66 21.09 -6.12
CA TYR A 257 0.50 20.84 -4.69
C TYR A 257 1.44 19.71 -4.27
N ILE A 258 2.03 19.82 -3.07
CA ILE A 258 2.97 18.84 -2.55
C ILE A 258 2.26 17.99 -1.51
N ASN A 259 2.03 16.71 -1.80
CA ASN A 259 1.55 15.77 -0.81
C ASN A 259 2.68 15.36 0.17
N TYR A 260 2.64 15.88 1.39
CA TYR A 260 3.63 15.53 2.42
C TYR A 260 3.42 14.15 3.05
N PHE A 261 2.27 13.49 2.85
CA PHE A 261 2.05 12.11 3.30
C PHE A 261 2.57 11.07 2.30
N ALA A 262 2.79 11.46 1.04
CA ALA A 262 3.31 10.57 0.01
C ALA A 262 4.71 10.03 0.40
N GLY A 263 4.85 8.71 0.38
CA GLY A 263 6.13 8.05 0.68
C GLY A 263 6.54 8.03 2.16
N MET A 264 5.70 8.53 3.08
CA MET A 264 6.00 8.57 4.54
C MET A 264 5.75 7.24 5.26
N ARG A 265 5.82 6.12 4.52
CA ARG A 265 5.58 4.80 5.06
C ARG A 265 6.66 4.45 6.09
N GLN A 266 6.23 4.06 7.28
CA GLN A 266 7.08 3.67 8.39
C GLN A 266 7.68 2.28 8.13
N GLN A 267 8.98 2.15 8.39
CA GLN A 267 9.66 0.87 8.28
C GLN A 267 9.31 0.02 9.49
N ALA A 268 8.47 -1.00 9.28
CA ALA A 268 8.16 -1.97 10.32
C ALA A 268 9.45 -2.65 10.80
N ASP A 269 9.63 -2.70 12.13
CA ASP A 269 10.70 -3.45 12.78
C ASP A 269 10.68 -4.91 12.28
N ILE A 270 11.86 -5.53 12.18
CA ILE A 270 11.98 -6.95 11.87
C ILE A 270 11.16 -7.77 12.87
N LYS A 271 11.12 -7.37 14.14
CA LYS A 271 10.28 -8.02 15.16
C LYS A 271 8.80 -7.91 14.86
N ASP A 272 8.32 -6.76 14.39
CA ASP A 272 6.92 -6.59 13.98
C ASP A 272 6.60 -7.35 12.70
N LYS A 273 7.55 -7.47 11.77
CA LYS A 273 7.40 -8.31 10.58
C LYS A 273 7.33 -9.79 10.94
N VAL A 274 8.20 -10.25 11.84
CA VAL A 274 8.20 -11.63 12.36
C VAL A 274 6.93 -11.89 13.15
N LYS A 275 6.54 -11.04 14.10
CA LYS A 275 5.25 -11.14 14.82
C LYS A 275 4.07 -11.12 13.85
N SER A 276 4.06 -10.28 12.81
CA SER A 276 2.98 -10.28 11.81
C SER A 276 2.96 -11.53 10.91
N ASN A 277 4.10 -12.19 10.74
CA ASN A 277 4.25 -13.45 10.03
C ASN A 277 3.92 -14.65 10.94
N GLU A 278 4.23 -14.58 12.23
CA GLU A 278 3.85 -15.54 13.26
C GLU A 278 2.33 -15.45 13.55
N LEU A 279 1.77 -14.23 13.55
CA LEU A 279 0.33 -13.95 13.53
C LEU A 279 -0.35 -14.40 12.21
N ARG A 280 0.39 -14.93 11.22
CA ARG A 280 -0.19 -15.81 10.19
C ARG A 280 -0.31 -17.20 10.80
N SER A 281 -1.15 -17.27 11.82
CA SER A 281 -1.32 -18.39 12.73
C SER A 281 -1.97 -19.57 12.02
N SER A 282 -1.20 -20.32 11.22
CA SER A 282 -1.63 -21.63 10.74
C SER A 282 -2.05 -22.49 11.94
N PHE A 283 -3.17 -23.19 11.84
CA PHE A 283 -3.50 -24.24 12.81
C PHE A 283 -2.42 -25.31 12.80
N THR A 284 -1.97 -25.70 14.00
CA THR A 284 -1.15 -26.89 14.22
C THR A 284 -2.01 -28.15 14.04
N ARG A 285 -1.38 -29.33 13.93
CA ARG A 285 -2.14 -30.59 13.88
C ARG A 285 -2.94 -30.82 15.18
N ASP A 286 -2.44 -30.36 16.32
CA ASP A 286 -3.15 -30.43 17.61
C ASP A 286 -4.37 -29.49 17.65
N ASP A 287 -4.25 -28.28 17.09
CA ASP A 287 -5.41 -27.38 16.96
C ASP A 287 -6.49 -28.03 16.08
N LEU A 288 -6.09 -28.60 14.94
CA LEU A 288 -7.02 -29.26 14.02
C LEU A 288 -7.68 -30.47 14.69
N THR A 289 -6.92 -31.31 15.38
CA THR A 289 -7.43 -32.43 16.17
C THR A 289 -8.45 -31.95 17.20
N THR A 290 -8.13 -30.87 17.93
CA THR A 290 -9.03 -30.27 18.94
C THR A 290 -10.31 -29.74 18.31
N ILE A 291 -10.22 -29.03 17.18
CA ILE A 291 -11.37 -28.50 16.44
C ILE A 291 -12.27 -29.65 15.96
N PHE A 292 -11.71 -30.62 15.26
CA PHE A 292 -12.47 -31.65 14.55
C PHE A 292 -12.88 -32.85 15.42
N SER A 293 -12.28 -33.02 16.60
CA SER A 293 -12.76 -33.96 17.63
C SER A 293 -13.88 -33.38 18.50
N SER A 294 -14.15 -32.07 18.39
CA SER A 294 -15.20 -31.42 19.20
C SER A 294 -16.60 -31.98 18.90
N PRO A 295 -17.57 -31.86 19.83
CA PRO A 295 -18.94 -32.35 19.62
C PRO A 295 -19.62 -31.77 18.37
N ARG A 296 -19.20 -30.58 17.91
CA ARG A 296 -19.69 -29.97 16.68
C ARG A 296 -19.47 -30.87 15.47
N PHE A 297 -18.29 -31.49 15.37
CA PHE A 297 -17.90 -32.30 14.21
C PHE A 297 -18.03 -33.79 14.48
N ALA A 298 -17.62 -34.25 15.67
CA ALA A 298 -17.64 -35.66 16.02
C ALA A 298 -19.04 -36.21 16.32
N GLN A 299 -19.91 -35.35 16.87
CA GLN A 299 -21.27 -35.72 17.27
C GLN A 299 -22.33 -34.92 16.51
N ARG A 300 -21.92 -34.16 15.50
CA ARG A 300 -22.80 -33.31 14.67
C ARG A 300 -23.65 -32.33 15.50
N ARG A 301 -23.13 -31.84 16.63
CA ARG A 301 -23.81 -30.85 17.48
C ARG A 301 -23.62 -29.43 16.94
N TYR A 302 -24.30 -29.12 15.85
CA TYR A 302 -24.37 -27.78 15.25
C TYR A 302 -25.82 -27.39 15.00
N VAL A 303 -26.08 -26.08 14.90
CA VAL A 303 -27.43 -25.55 14.67
C VAL A 303 -27.62 -25.15 13.20
N LYS A 304 -26.58 -24.61 12.57
CA LYS A 304 -26.61 -24.13 11.19
C LYS A 304 -25.57 -24.86 10.36
N ASN A 305 -25.89 -25.18 9.11
CA ASN A 305 -25.04 -26.04 8.28
C ASN A 305 -23.66 -25.44 8.03
N TYR A 306 -23.56 -24.11 7.92
CA TYR A 306 -22.28 -23.43 7.73
C TYR A 306 -21.29 -23.71 8.87
N GLN A 307 -21.78 -23.96 10.10
CA GLN A 307 -20.90 -24.16 11.27
C GLN A 307 -20.10 -25.46 11.14
N TYR A 308 -20.63 -26.43 10.41
CA TYR A 308 -20.03 -27.73 10.17
C TYR A 308 -19.22 -27.75 8.87
N TRP A 309 -19.82 -27.27 7.77
CA TRP A 309 -19.22 -27.47 6.46
C TRP A 309 -18.14 -26.47 6.09
N THR A 310 -18.27 -25.20 6.48
CA THR A 310 -17.31 -24.19 6.02
C THR A 310 -15.90 -24.37 6.57
N PRO A 311 -15.68 -24.85 7.82
CA PRO A 311 -14.34 -25.20 8.28
C PRO A 311 -13.70 -26.34 7.48
N LEU A 312 -14.48 -27.38 7.11
CA LEU A 312 -14.00 -28.49 6.30
C LEU A 312 -13.65 -28.05 4.87
N ILE A 313 -14.51 -27.23 4.25
CA ILE A 313 -14.22 -26.64 2.93
C ILE A 313 -12.96 -25.78 2.99
N ALA A 314 -12.83 -24.92 4.02
CA ALA A 314 -11.68 -24.03 4.17
C ALA A 314 -10.36 -24.80 4.32
N LEU A 315 -10.37 -25.90 5.08
CA LEU A 315 -9.19 -26.76 5.28
C LEU A 315 -8.65 -27.34 3.96
N PHE A 316 -9.54 -27.77 3.06
CA PHE A 316 -9.16 -28.46 1.82
C PHE A 316 -9.05 -27.55 0.58
N THR A 317 -9.49 -26.30 0.66
CA THR A 317 -9.48 -25.37 -0.49
C THR A 317 -8.66 -24.11 -0.24
N GLY A 318 -8.39 -23.79 1.02
CA GLY A 318 -7.78 -22.52 1.41
C GLY A 318 -8.63 -21.30 1.03
N ALA A 319 -9.90 -21.46 0.64
CA ALA A 319 -10.74 -20.37 0.16
C ALA A 319 -11.00 -19.32 1.25
N ARG A 320 -11.22 -18.07 0.83
CA ARG A 320 -11.54 -17.01 1.79
C ARG A 320 -12.92 -17.27 2.39
N ARG A 321 -13.09 -16.87 3.65
CA ARG A 321 -14.36 -17.00 4.37
C ARG A 321 -15.57 -16.43 3.61
N ALA A 322 -15.38 -15.29 2.93
CA ALA A 322 -16.42 -14.65 2.14
C ALA A 322 -16.75 -15.43 0.86
N GLU A 323 -15.74 -16.04 0.22
CA GLU A 323 -15.91 -16.89 -0.97
C GLU A 323 -16.75 -18.11 -0.64
N ILE A 324 -16.43 -18.81 0.46
CA ILE A 324 -17.19 -19.98 0.93
C ILE A 324 -18.61 -19.58 1.34
N ALA A 325 -18.75 -18.47 2.05
CA ALA A 325 -20.04 -18.00 2.54
C ALA A 325 -21.03 -17.63 1.43
N SER A 326 -20.53 -17.21 0.26
CA SER A 326 -21.34 -16.78 -0.89
C SER A 326 -21.59 -17.88 -1.93
N LEU A 327 -21.24 -19.15 -1.65
CA LEU A 327 -21.38 -20.23 -2.63
C LEU A 327 -22.85 -20.52 -2.97
N TYR A 328 -23.08 -20.70 -4.26
CA TYR A 328 -24.31 -21.22 -4.85
C TYR A 328 -24.14 -22.71 -5.17
N ARG A 329 -25.26 -23.43 -5.21
CA ARG A 329 -25.25 -24.88 -5.55
C ARG A 329 -24.64 -25.12 -6.94
N GLU A 330 -24.89 -24.23 -7.89
CA GLU A 330 -24.34 -24.31 -9.25
C GLU A 330 -22.83 -24.07 -9.32
N ASP A 331 -22.21 -23.47 -8.29
CA ASP A 331 -20.76 -23.32 -8.22
C ASP A 331 -20.06 -24.66 -7.95
N ILE A 332 -20.81 -25.70 -7.58
CA ILE A 332 -20.32 -27.05 -7.34
C ILE A 332 -20.77 -27.94 -8.49
N TYR A 333 -19.86 -28.21 -9.42
CA TYR A 333 -20.15 -28.98 -10.64
C TYR A 333 -18.97 -29.84 -11.05
N GLN A 334 -19.18 -30.74 -12.02
CA GLN A 334 -18.09 -31.46 -12.66
C GLN A 334 -17.59 -30.69 -13.87
N ASP A 335 -16.29 -30.45 -13.94
CA ASP A 335 -15.68 -29.84 -15.13
C ASP A 335 -15.79 -30.78 -16.36
N LYS A 336 -15.32 -30.30 -17.52
CA LYS A 336 -15.33 -31.07 -18.78
C LYS A 336 -14.57 -32.41 -18.73
N ARG A 337 -13.77 -32.64 -17.68
CA ARG A 337 -12.98 -33.87 -17.46
C ARG A 337 -13.59 -34.74 -16.36
N GLY A 338 -14.77 -34.41 -15.85
CA GLY A 338 -15.49 -35.16 -14.82
C GLY A 338 -14.99 -34.88 -13.39
N ILE A 339 -14.12 -33.90 -13.19
CA ILE A 339 -13.57 -33.57 -11.86
C ILE A 339 -14.55 -32.63 -11.15
N TRP A 340 -14.94 -32.98 -9.93
CA TRP A 340 -15.74 -32.09 -9.08
C TRP A 340 -14.93 -30.87 -8.67
N VAL A 341 -15.48 -29.69 -8.92
CA VAL A 341 -14.84 -28.40 -8.65
C VAL A 341 -15.75 -27.49 -7.84
N MET A 342 -15.14 -26.53 -7.17
CA MET A 342 -15.75 -25.35 -6.60
C MET A 342 -15.32 -24.14 -7.41
N ASP A 343 -16.27 -23.45 -8.03
CA ASP A 343 -16.03 -22.26 -8.83
C ASP A 343 -16.26 -20.98 -8.01
N ILE A 344 -15.18 -20.22 -7.81
CA ILE A 344 -15.24 -18.89 -7.23
C ILE A 344 -15.38 -17.90 -8.38
N ASN A 345 -16.58 -17.35 -8.55
CA ASN A 345 -16.94 -16.49 -9.67
C ASN A 345 -17.65 -15.20 -9.22
N LEU A 346 -18.04 -14.39 -10.20
CA LEU A 346 -18.84 -13.17 -10.04
C LEU A 346 -20.17 -13.25 -10.80
N ASN A 347 -20.70 -14.46 -11.01
CA ASN A 347 -21.88 -14.69 -11.85
C ASN A 347 -23.19 -14.20 -11.21
N HIS A 348 -23.15 -13.82 -9.93
CA HIS A 348 -24.30 -13.28 -9.20
C HIS A 348 -23.99 -11.89 -8.63
N GLU A 349 -24.97 -10.99 -8.65
CA GLU A 349 -24.85 -9.59 -8.23
C GLU A 349 -24.51 -9.40 -6.76
N ASP A 350 -24.70 -10.41 -5.92
CA ASP A 350 -24.39 -10.41 -4.49
C ASP A 350 -22.99 -10.96 -4.19
N LYS A 351 -22.30 -11.55 -5.18
CA LYS A 351 -20.92 -12.04 -5.01
C LYS A 351 -19.93 -10.90 -5.13
N ARG A 352 -18.91 -10.95 -4.29
CA ARG A 352 -17.81 -10.00 -4.26
C ARG A 352 -16.51 -10.77 -4.13
N VAL A 353 -15.54 -10.42 -4.97
CA VAL A 353 -14.18 -10.93 -4.85
C VAL A 353 -13.23 -9.80 -4.49
N LYS A 354 -12.21 -10.12 -3.68
CA LYS A 354 -11.27 -9.12 -3.18
C LYS A 354 -10.26 -8.68 -4.25
N THR A 355 -9.86 -9.61 -5.12
CA THR A 355 -8.83 -9.41 -6.15
C THR A 355 -9.20 -10.18 -7.41
N VAL A 356 -8.60 -9.84 -8.55
CA VAL A 356 -8.79 -10.56 -9.82
C VAL A 356 -8.45 -12.04 -9.67
N ASN A 357 -7.35 -12.36 -8.97
CA ASN A 357 -6.90 -13.73 -8.68
C ASN A 357 -7.85 -14.55 -7.79
N SER A 358 -8.90 -13.92 -7.26
CA SER A 358 -9.91 -14.65 -6.50
C SER A 358 -10.84 -15.45 -7.40
N VAL A 359 -11.05 -15.02 -8.66
CA VAL A 359 -11.86 -15.76 -9.64
C VAL A 359 -11.09 -16.98 -10.11
N ARG A 360 -11.58 -18.18 -9.79
CA ARG A 360 -10.87 -19.44 -10.05
C ARG A 360 -11.78 -20.65 -9.91
N VAL A 361 -11.39 -21.71 -10.60
CA VAL A 361 -11.95 -23.05 -10.43
C VAL A 361 -10.99 -23.88 -9.57
N THR A 362 -11.46 -24.39 -8.44
CA THR A 362 -10.65 -25.19 -7.49
C THR A 362 -11.20 -26.60 -7.40
N PRO A 363 -10.42 -27.66 -7.70
CA PRO A 363 -10.86 -29.03 -7.49
C PRO A 363 -11.29 -29.31 -6.05
N LEU A 364 -12.28 -30.18 -5.85
CA LEU A 364 -12.69 -30.62 -4.53
C LEU A 364 -11.86 -31.83 -4.10
N HIS A 365 -11.35 -31.79 -2.87
CA HIS A 365 -10.59 -32.90 -2.30
C HIS A 365 -11.46 -34.16 -2.15
N PRO A 366 -10.95 -35.37 -2.50
CA PRO A 366 -11.72 -36.61 -2.40
C PRO A 366 -12.30 -36.88 -1.01
N TRP A 367 -11.61 -36.47 0.06
CA TRP A 367 -12.13 -36.60 1.42
C TRP A 367 -13.48 -35.90 1.58
N LEU A 368 -13.66 -34.67 1.06
CA LEU A 368 -14.94 -33.96 1.12
C LEU A 368 -16.06 -34.70 0.38
N LEU A 369 -15.72 -35.24 -0.80
CA LEU A 369 -16.66 -35.99 -1.64
C LEU A 369 -17.13 -37.27 -0.93
N ASN A 370 -16.17 -38.06 -0.43
CA ASN A 370 -16.42 -39.29 0.30
C ASN A 370 -17.17 -39.03 1.61
N HIS A 371 -16.89 -37.88 2.25
CA HIS A 371 -17.58 -37.42 3.45
C HIS A 371 -18.95 -36.80 3.16
N GLY A 372 -19.54 -37.01 1.98
CA GLY A 372 -20.92 -36.66 1.66
C GLY A 372 -21.22 -35.18 1.43
N PHE A 373 -20.21 -34.38 1.06
CA PHE A 373 -20.42 -32.96 0.72
C PHE A 373 -21.39 -32.77 -0.44
N LEU A 374 -21.34 -33.63 -1.46
CA LEU A 374 -22.27 -33.56 -2.60
C LEU A 374 -23.72 -33.85 -2.18
N ASP A 375 -23.92 -34.80 -1.26
CA ASP A 375 -25.26 -35.13 -0.75
C ASP A 375 -25.82 -33.97 0.08
N PHE A 376 -24.97 -33.30 0.84
CA PHE A 376 -25.32 -32.06 1.52
C PHE A 376 -25.80 -31.00 0.54
N VAL A 377 -24.99 -30.68 -0.48
CA VAL A 377 -25.32 -29.64 -1.48
C VAL A 377 -26.65 -29.96 -2.17
N LYS A 378 -26.90 -31.25 -2.48
CA LYS A 378 -28.17 -31.72 -3.06
C LYS A 378 -29.36 -31.59 -2.10
N SER A 379 -29.17 -31.74 -0.79
CA SER A 379 -30.25 -31.59 0.20
C SER A 379 -30.69 -30.15 0.45
N ILE A 380 -29.94 -29.16 -0.03
CA ILE A 380 -30.29 -27.75 0.14
C ILE A 380 -31.33 -27.34 -0.91
N HIS A 381 -32.50 -26.90 -0.45
CA HIS A 381 -33.60 -26.39 -1.29
C HIS A 381 -33.56 -24.86 -1.47
N HIS A 382 -32.35 -24.29 -1.63
CA HIS A 382 -32.13 -22.86 -1.80
C HIS A 382 -30.97 -22.64 -2.80
N PRO A 383 -30.95 -21.55 -3.61
CA PRO A 383 -29.86 -21.31 -4.56
C PRO A 383 -28.47 -21.29 -3.92
N ARG A 384 -28.31 -20.57 -2.79
CA ARG A 384 -27.09 -20.60 -1.96
C ARG A 384 -26.97 -21.87 -1.13
N ILE A 385 -25.74 -22.35 -0.96
CA ILE A 385 -25.40 -23.52 -0.11
C ILE A 385 -25.59 -23.20 1.38
N PHE A 386 -25.33 -21.95 1.79
CA PHE A 386 -25.43 -21.49 3.18
C PHE A 386 -26.46 -20.35 3.34
N PRO A 387 -27.77 -20.62 3.14
CA PRO A 387 -28.80 -19.59 3.25
C PRO A 387 -28.92 -18.96 4.64
N GLU A 388 -28.38 -19.59 5.68
CA GLU A 388 -28.44 -19.09 7.06
C GLU A 388 -27.46 -17.93 7.31
N LEU A 389 -26.52 -17.68 6.39
CA LEU A 389 -25.62 -16.53 6.41
C LEU A 389 -26.30 -15.35 5.74
N LYS A 390 -26.48 -14.27 6.50
CA LYS A 390 -27.05 -13.01 6.03
C LYS A 390 -25.95 -11.98 5.86
N THR A 391 -26.09 -11.12 4.85
CA THR A 391 -25.31 -9.88 4.76
C THR A 391 -25.73 -8.95 5.89
N ILE A 392 -24.76 -8.37 6.58
CA ILE A 392 -25.00 -7.29 7.56
C ILE A 392 -24.91 -5.92 6.86
N ASP A 393 -24.12 -5.87 5.78
CA ASP A 393 -23.87 -4.71 4.93
C ASP A 393 -23.61 -5.23 3.51
N GLU A 394 -24.04 -4.48 2.48
CA GLU A 394 -23.79 -4.81 1.07
C GLU A 394 -22.29 -4.88 0.76
N ASP A 395 -21.45 -4.13 1.50
CA ASP A 395 -20.01 -4.09 1.31
C ASP A 395 -19.24 -5.19 2.10
N GLU A 396 -19.78 -5.69 3.23
CA GLU A 396 -19.10 -6.71 4.05
C GLU A 396 -19.41 -8.16 3.63
N GLY A 397 -20.44 -8.37 2.80
CA GLY A 397 -20.82 -9.68 2.25
C GLY A 397 -21.25 -10.71 3.31
N TYR A 398 -21.23 -11.99 2.93
CA TYR A 398 -21.74 -13.10 3.77
C TYR A 398 -20.73 -13.65 4.79
N GLY A 399 -19.46 -13.21 4.73
CA GLY A 399 -18.36 -13.85 5.46
C GLY A 399 -18.21 -13.46 6.93
N ARG A 400 -18.82 -12.36 7.37
CA ARG A 400 -18.65 -11.82 8.73
C ARG A 400 -19.21 -12.74 9.80
N ASN A 401 -20.50 -13.06 9.69
CA ASN A 401 -21.23 -13.91 10.63
C ASN A 401 -20.54 -15.27 10.81
N LEU A 402 -20.05 -15.83 9.72
CA LEU A 402 -19.29 -17.08 9.71
C LEU A 402 -17.98 -16.97 10.50
N GLY A 403 -17.23 -15.87 10.28
CA GLY A 403 -15.97 -15.62 11.00
C GLY A 403 -16.20 -15.41 12.49
N GLU A 404 -17.14 -14.56 12.89
CA GLU A 404 -17.46 -14.28 14.29
C GLU A 404 -17.95 -15.56 15.01
N ASN A 405 -18.81 -16.35 14.37
CA ASN A 405 -19.29 -17.60 14.95
C ASN A 405 -18.18 -18.65 15.14
N PHE A 406 -17.32 -18.83 14.14
CA PHE A 406 -16.23 -19.79 14.23
C PHE A 406 -15.17 -19.36 15.24
N ASN A 407 -14.74 -18.10 15.19
CA ASN A 407 -13.76 -17.54 16.13
C ASN A 407 -14.29 -17.65 17.57
N GLY A 408 -15.53 -17.21 17.81
CA GLY A 408 -16.15 -17.36 19.13
C GLY A 408 -16.19 -18.81 19.60
N PHE A 409 -16.44 -19.77 18.70
CA PHE A 409 -16.38 -21.19 19.05
C PHE A 409 -14.99 -21.67 19.47
N ILE A 410 -13.95 -21.41 18.66
CA ILE A 410 -12.61 -21.93 18.97
C ILE A 410 -12.00 -21.27 20.21
N HIS A 411 -12.23 -19.97 20.43
CA HIS A 411 -11.68 -19.27 21.59
C HIS A 411 -12.46 -19.59 22.87
N THR A 412 -13.80 -19.55 22.83
CA THR A 412 -14.59 -19.70 24.07
C THR A 412 -14.91 -21.15 24.43
N LYS A 413 -14.98 -22.06 23.45
CA LYS A 413 -15.35 -23.47 23.71
C LYS A 413 -14.17 -24.43 23.65
N LEU A 414 -13.14 -24.11 22.87
CA LEU A 414 -11.98 -24.97 22.69
C LEU A 414 -10.69 -24.38 23.29
N ASN A 415 -10.72 -23.14 23.78
CA ASN A 415 -9.58 -22.44 24.36
C ASN A 415 -8.35 -22.39 23.44
N ILE A 416 -8.59 -22.26 22.13
CA ILE A 416 -7.54 -22.04 21.14
C ILE A 416 -7.13 -20.56 21.16
N GLU A 417 -5.83 -20.30 21.03
CA GLU A 417 -5.20 -18.98 21.09
C GLU A 417 -5.89 -17.94 20.19
N GLU A 418 -5.99 -16.69 20.68
CA GLU A 418 -6.74 -15.61 20.04
C GLU A 418 -6.16 -15.14 18.70
N ASP A 419 -4.91 -15.47 18.42
CA ASP A 419 -4.27 -15.17 17.15
C ASP A 419 -4.78 -16.08 16.02
N LYS A 420 -5.32 -17.27 16.32
CA LYS A 420 -5.88 -18.22 15.35
C LYS A 420 -7.34 -17.93 15.07
N VAL A 421 -7.70 -17.71 13.81
CA VAL A 421 -9.06 -17.33 13.39
C VAL A 421 -9.52 -18.19 12.22
N PHE A 422 -10.75 -18.01 11.70
CA PHE A 422 -11.20 -18.74 10.51
C PHE A 422 -10.20 -18.65 9.33
N HIS A 423 -9.52 -17.51 9.16
CA HIS A 423 -8.53 -17.33 8.09
C HIS A 423 -7.27 -18.19 8.27
N SER A 424 -7.02 -18.70 9.48
CA SER A 424 -5.93 -19.64 9.77
C SER A 424 -6.01 -20.91 8.93
N PHE A 425 -7.21 -21.38 8.54
CA PHE A 425 -7.34 -22.51 7.60
C PHE A 425 -6.63 -22.26 6.27
N ARG A 426 -6.69 -21.04 5.75
CA ARG A 426 -5.99 -20.68 4.50
C ARG A 426 -4.48 -20.71 4.68
N HIS A 427 -3.99 -20.28 5.84
CA HIS A 427 -2.57 -20.37 6.17
C HIS A 427 -2.14 -21.83 6.31
N THR A 428 -2.91 -22.65 7.04
CA THR A 428 -2.70 -24.10 7.14
C THR A 428 -2.65 -24.77 5.78
N PHE A 429 -3.62 -24.51 4.90
CA PHE A 429 -3.66 -25.04 3.53
C PHE A 429 -2.39 -24.70 2.74
N ALA A 430 -1.98 -23.44 2.75
CA ALA A 430 -0.79 -22.99 2.04
C ALA A 430 0.50 -23.58 2.64
N SER A 431 0.62 -23.58 3.98
CA SER A 431 1.75 -24.17 4.69
C SER A 431 1.89 -25.66 4.41
N GLU A 432 0.77 -26.40 4.37
CA GLU A 432 0.81 -27.84 4.13
C GLU A 432 1.23 -28.18 2.70
N LEU A 433 0.69 -27.49 1.70
CA LEU A 433 1.15 -27.67 0.32
C LEU A 433 2.62 -27.26 0.13
N SER A 434 3.05 -26.17 0.78
CA SER A 434 4.45 -25.73 0.74
C SER A 434 5.40 -26.78 1.34
N ARG A 435 5.04 -27.40 2.47
CA ARG A 435 5.80 -28.53 3.06
C ARG A 435 5.91 -29.73 2.12
N GLN A 436 4.90 -29.94 1.27
CA GLN A 436 4.88 -30.99 0.26
C GLN A 436 5.62 -30.62 -1.04
N GLY A 437 6.36 -29.51 -1.05
CA GLY A 437 7.16 -29.03 -2.18
C GLY A 437 6.35 -28.41 -3.32
N VAL A 438 5.09 -28.04 -3.08
CA VAL A 438 4.26 -27.39 -4.10
C VAL A 438 4.73 -25.95 -4.30
N ASN A 439 4.86 -25.54 -5.57
CA ASN A 439 5.32 -24.20 -5.91
C ASN A 439 4.33 -23.12 -5.46
N ASP A 440 4.84 -22.00 -4.96
CA ASP A 440 4.02 -20.88 -4.49
C ASP A 440 3.02 -20.38 -5.53
N SER A 441 3.37 -20.36 -6.82
CA SER A 441 2.45 -19.97 -7.90
C SER A 441 1.21 -20.87 -7.99
N ILE A 442 1.37 -22.17 -7.72
CA ILE A 442 0.25 -23.12 -7.70
C ILE A 442 -0.57 -22.95 -6.42
N ILE A 443 0.08 -22.71 -5.28
CA ILE A 443 -0.61 -22.42 -4.02
C ILE A 443 -1.42 -21.12 -4.14
N GLU A 444 -0.86 -20.10 -4.80
CA GLU A 444 -1.53 -18.85 -5.13
C GLU A 444 -2.72 -19.08 -6.07
N GLN A 445 -2.57 -19.92 -7.10
CA GLN A 445 -3.68 -20.27 -8.00
C GLN A 445 -4.80 -21.02 -7.26
N LEU A 446 -4.49 -22.00 -6.41
CA LEU A 446 -5.48 -22.79 -5.66
C LEU A 446 -6.22 -21.97 -4.60
N SER A 447 -5.47 -21.20 -3.81
CA SER A 447 -6.06 -20.41 -2.72
C SER A 447 -6.55 -19.05 -3.19
N GLY A 448 -6.08 -18.51 -4.31
CA GLY A 448 -6.33 -17.14 -4.77
C GLY A 448 -5.53 -16.08 -4.01
N ARG A 449 -4.33 -16.42 -3.49
CA ARG A 449 -3.44 -15.47 -2.77
C ARG A 449 -2.77 -14.51 -3.75
N GLU A 450 -2.45 -13.32 -3.27
CA GLU A 450 -1.51 -12.40 -3.91
C GLU A 450 -0.48 -12.06 -2.85
N ASP A 451 0.76 -12.54 -2.99
CA ASP A 451 1.83 -12.06 -2.12
C ASP A 451 2.30 -10.66 -2.54
N ALA A 452 2.46 -9.77 -1.57
CA ALA A 452 2.82 -8.36 -1.77
C ALA A 452 4.22 -8.14 -2.39
N GLY A 453 5.02 -9.20 -2.57
CA GLY A 453 6.30 -9.19 -3.28
C GLY A 453 6.24 -9.73 -4.70
N SER A 454 5.09 -10.25 -5.14
CA SER A 454 4.87 -10.71 -6.52
C SER A 454 4.79 -9.50 -7.43
N THR A 455 5.87 -9.24 -8.15
CA THR A 455 5.96 -8.15 -9.12
C THR A 455 4.77 -8.23 -10.07
N THR A 456 3.98 -7.15 -10.11
CA THR A 456 2.80 -6.91 -10.95
C THR A 456 2.98 -7.25 -12.45
N GLY A 457 4.21 -7.55 -12.90
CA GLY A 457 4.55 -7.92 -14.28
C GLY A 457 4.53 -9.43 -14.64
N ARG A 458 4.32 -10.38 -13.73
CA ARG A 458 4.21 -11.83 -14.09
C ARG A 458 2.78 -12.33 -14.34
N LYS A 459 1.78 -11.45 -14.21
CA LYS A 459 0.36 -11.79 -14.09
C LYS A 459 -0.37 -12.20 -15.39
N PHE A 460 0.31 -12.38 -16.51
CA PHE A 460 -0.32 -12.74 -17.80
C PHE A 460 0.32 -13.93 -18.54
N TYR A 461 1.35 -14.59 -17.97
CA TYR A 461 2.17 -15.57 -18.73
C TYR A 461 2.55 -16.86 -17.99
N ILE A 462 2.01 -17.13 -16.80
CA ILE A 462 2.11 -18.48 -16.23
C ILE A 462 0.83 -19.20 -16.64
N ASP A 463 0.95 -20.19 -17.54
CA ASP A 463 -0.13 -21.12 -17.85
C ASP A 463 -0.73 -21.60 -16.54
N SER A 464 -1.98 -21.20 -16.28
CA SER A 464 -2.75 -21.69 -15.14
C SER A 464 -2.78 -23.20 -15.22
N ALA A 465 -2.29 -23.89 -14.19
CA ALA A 465 -2.32 -25.34 -14.17
C ALA A 465 -3.76 -25.82 -14.34
N ASP A 466 -3.96 -26.84 -15.15
CA ASP A 466 -5.30 -27.34 -15.45
C ASP A 466 -5.89 -28.13 -14.27
N THR A 467 -7.21 -28.33 -14.27
CA THR A 467 -7.94 -28.97 -13.16
C THR A 467 -7.33 -30.31 -12.70
N PRO A 468 -6.95 -31.25 -13.60
CA PRO A 468 -6.26 -32.49 -13.22
C PRO A 468 -4.95 -32.23 -12.47
N THR A 469 -4.12 -31.32 -12.98
CA THR A 469 -2.85 -30.96 -12.34
C THR A 469 -3.10 -30.38 -10.95
N LEU A 470 -4.04 -29.46 -10.82
CA LEU A 470 -4.45 -28.89 -9.52
C LEU A 470 -4.95 -29.96 -8.53
N LEU A 471 -5.70 -30.94 -9.02
CA LEU A 471 -6.20 -32.04 -8.20
C LEU A 471 -5.05 -32.90 -7.65
N THR A 472 -3.98 -33.12 -8.43
CA THR A 472 -2.81 -33.87 -7.93
C THR A 472 -2.17 -33.20 -6.72
N TYR A 473 -2.15 -31.86 -6.68
CA TYR A 473 -1.62 -31.11 -5.55
C TYR A 473 -2.59 -31.08 -4.37
N ILE A 474 -3.89 -30.92 -4.63
CA ILE A 474 -4.91 -31.00 -3.58
C ILE A 474 -4.86 -32.35 -2.88
N ASN A 475 -4.67 -33.45 -3.61
CA ASN A 475 -4.55 -34.81 -3.03
C ASN A 475 -3.32 -35.02 -2.14
N LYS A 476 -2.37 -34.09 -2.09
CA LYS A 476 -1.25 -34.12 -1.13
C LYS A 476 -1.68 -33.70 0.28
N LEU A 477 -2.86 -33.11 0.43
CA LEU A 477 -3.39 -32.71 1.73
C LEU A 477 -3.93 -33.93 2.49
N ASP A 478 -3.16 -34.39 3.48
CA ASP A 478 -3.59 -35.46 4.37
C ASP A 478 -3.89 -34.91 5.77
N PHE A 479 -5.17 -35.00 6.14
CA PHE A 479 -5.69 -34.67 7.47
C PHE A 479 -6.47 -35.85 8.08
N THR A 480 -6.15 -37.08 7.65
CA THR A 480 -6.93 -38.27 8.01
C THR A 480 -6.98 -38.48 9.52
N GLU A 481 -5.86 -38.26 10.23
CA GLU A 481 -5.79 -38.42 11.67
C GLU A 481 -6.59 -37.37 12.44
N GLU A 482 -6.52 -36.10 12.03
CA GLU A 482 -7.24 -35.00 12.67
C GLU A 482 -8.74 -35.10 12.41
N LEU A 483 -9.14 -35.69 11.28
CA LEU A 483 -10.53 -35.83 10.86
C LEU A 483 -11.17 -37.17 11.23
N LYS A 484 -10.45 -38.09 11.90
CA LYS A 484 -10.93 -39.46 12.16
C LYS A 484 -12.23 -39.56 12.95
N LEU A 485 -12.52 -38.57 13.79
CA LEU A 485 -13.75 -38.52 14.57
C LEU A 485 -14.87 -37.76 13.86
N VAL A 486 -14.60 -37.07 12.76
CA VAL A 486 -15.60 -36.25 12.05
C VAL A 486 -16.65 -37.15 11.41
N GLN A 487 -17.93 -36.82 11.59
CA GLN A 487 -19.04 -37.66 11.12
C GLN A 487 -20.01 -36.87 10.23
N TRP A 488 -20.20 -37.31 8.98
CA TRP A 488 -21.22 -36.82 8.07
C TRP A 488 -21.92 -38.00 7.37
N LYS A 489 -22.63 -38.80 8.15
CA LYS A 489 -23.80 -39.61 7.76
C LYS A 489 -24.33 -40.33 9.00
N LYS A 490 -25.54 -40.86 8.90
CA LYS A 490 -26.15 -41.70 9.95
C LYS A 490 -25.57 -43.10 9.88
#